data_AF-A0A9P5SWH9-F1
#
_entry.id   AF-A0A9P5SWH9-F1
#
_cell.length_a   1.000
_cell.length_b   1.000
_cell.length_c   1.000
_cell.angle_alpha   90.00
_cell.angle_beta   90.00
_cell.angle_gamma   90.00
#
_symmetry.space_group_name_H-M   'P 1'
#
loop_
_entity.id
_entity.type
_entity.pdbx_description
1 polymer ?
#
loop_
_entity_poly.entity_id
_entity_poly.type
_entity_poly.pdbx_seq_one_letter_code
_entity_poly.pdbx_strand_id
1 'polypeptide(L)'
;MQEPRRATAKAFDKILKQYYNHISGQVARGSDGGAILFAVYRGKCSEGIDFTDSNCRAVLAVGIPFPAMYDSKIRLKKEYNDQQQARMASAFTPSQAPAGSAARE
;
A
#
# COMPACT_ATOMS: atom_id res chain seq x y z
N MET A 1 10.17 -0.43 -15.76
CA MET A 1 8.93 0.24 -16.18
C MET A 1 8.53 1.20 -15.07
N GLN A 2 8.70 2.50 -15.27
CA GLN A 2 8.37 3.53 -14.28
C GLN A 2 7.10 4.22 -14.75
N GLU A 3 6.07 4.31 -13.91
CA GLU A 3 4.85 5.06 -14.25
C GLU A 3 5.25 6.49 -14.64
N PRO A 4 4.56 7.13 -15.61
CA PRO A 4 4.82 8.51 -16.00
C PRO A 4 4.63 9.53 -14.85
N ARG A 5 5.63 9.63 -13.95
CA ARG A 5 5.61 10.53 -12.78
C ARG A 5 5.49 12.01 -13.18
N ARG A 6 5.99 12.37 -14.36
CA ARG A 6 5.93 13.72 -14.96
C ARG A 6 4.85 13.90 -16.02
N ALA A 7 4.07 12.85 -16.34
CA ALA A 7 2.92 13.05 -17.20
C ALA A 7 1.94 13.97 -16.46
N THR A 8 1.62 15.09 -17.09
CA THR A 8 0.59 16.04 -16.63
C THR A 8 -0.68 15.24 -16.32
N ALA A 9 -1.47 15.65 -15.31
CA ALA A 9 -2.74 14.97 -14.97
C ALA A 9 -3.57 14.61 -16.23
N LYS A 10 -3.55 15.51 -17.22
CA LYS A 10 -4.16 15.35 -18.55
C LYS A 10 -3.80 14.07 -19.30
N ALA A 11 -2.55 13.59 -19.21
CA ALA A 11 -2.12 12.39 -19.93
C ALA A 11 -2.62 11.11 -19.26
N PHE A 12 -2.67 11.09 -17.92
CA PHE A 12 -3.30 10.01 -17.17
C PHE A 12 -4.81 9.97 -17.46
N ASP A 13 -5.49 11.12 -17.40
CA ASP A 13 -6.93 11.23 -17.71
C ASP A 13 -7.24 10.77 -19.14
N LYS A 14 -6.33 11.04 -20.08
CA LYS A 14 -6.47 10.59 -21.48
C LYS A 14 -6.45 9.06 -21.56
N ILE A 15 -5.50 8.39 -20.88
CA ILE A 15 -5.42 6.93 -20.85
C ILE A 15 -6.66 6.33 -20.19
N LEU A 16 -7.11 6.92 -19.07
CA LEU A 16 -8.28 6.45 -18.35
C LEU A 16 -9.56 6.58 -19.20
N LYS A 17 -9.73 7.71 -19.90
CA LYS A 17 -10.83 7.90 -20.86
C LYS A 17 -10.79 6.89 -22.00
N GLN A 18 -9.61 6.58 -22.53
CA GLN A 18 -9.46 5.57 -23.58
C GLN A 18 -9.85 4.17 -23.08
N TYR A 19 -9.45 3.82 -21.85
CA TYR A 19 -9.82 2.58 -21.20
C TYR A 19 -11.34 2.45 -21.04
N TYR A 20 -12.01 3.46 -20.48
CA TYR A 20 -13.47 3.44 -20.32
C TYR A 20 -14.22 3.42 -21.66
N ASN A 21 -13.81 4.24 -22.63
CA ASN A 21 -14.44 4.25 -23.95
C ASN A 21 -14.31 2.89 -24.65
N HIS A 22 -13.18 2.20 -24.47
CA HIS A 22 -13.00 0.87 -25.02
C HIS A 22 -13.98 -0.12 -24.39
N ILE A 23 -14.07 -0.16 -23.06
CA ILE A 23 -14.96 -1.08 -22.33
C ILE A 23 -16.41 -0.82 -22.70
N SER A 24 -16.88 0.43 -22.64
CA SER A 24 -18.24 0.80 -23.02
C SER A 24 -18.57 0.40 -24.46
N GLY A 25 -17.59 0.55 -25.38
CA GLY A 25 -17.73 0.10 -26.76
C GLY A 25 -17.86 -1.42 -26.92
N GLN A 26 -17.15 -2.21 -26.11
CA GLN A 26 -17.27 -3.68 -26.12
C GLN A 26 -18.62 -4.12 -25.56
N VAL A 27 -19.05 -3.54 -24.44
CA VAL A 27 -20.33 -3.83 -23.79
C VAL A 27 -21.49 -3.53 -24.75
N ALA A 28 -21.49 -2.37 -25.41
CA ALA A 28 -22.53 -2.00 -26.37
C ALA A 28 -22.62 -2.94 -27.59
N ARG A 29 -21.50 -3.58 -27.95
CA ARG A 29 -21.43 -4.54 -29.07
C ARG A 29 -21.76 -5.99 -28.65
N GLY A 30 -21.94 -6.26 -27.36
CA GLY A 30 -22.07 -7.63 -26.85
C GLY A 30 -20.84 -8.49 -27.14
N SER A 31 -19.66 -7.88 -27.21
CA SER A 31 -18.40 -8.53 -27.55
C SER A 31 -17.64 -8.93 -26.28
N ASP A 32 -16.95 -10.08 -26.30
CA ASP A 32 -16.13 -10.59 -25.19
C ASP A 32 -14.76 -9.87 -25.05
N GLY A 33 -14.57 -8.78 -25.79
CA GLY A 33 -13.37 -7.95 -25.71
C GLY A 33 -13.25 -7.18 -24.38
N GLY A 34 -12.02 -6.83 -24.01
CA GLY A 34 -11.74 -6.06 -22.79
C GLY A 34 -10.41 -5.31 -22.87
N ALA A 35 -10.09 -4.59 -21.80
CA ALA A 35 -8.84 -3.86 -21.66
C ALA A 35 -8.17 -4.19 -20.32
N ILE A 36 -6.84 -4.09 -20.29
CA ILE A 36 -6.04 -4.22 -19.07
C ILE A 36 -5.35 -2.89 -18.83
N LEU A 37 -5.48 -2.36 -17.60
CA LEU A 37 -4.77 -1.17 -17.16
C LEU A 37 -3.63 -1.58 -16.23
N PHE A 38 -2.40 -1.25 -16.62
CA PHE A 38 -1.23 -1.43 -15.77
C PHE A 38 -0.99 -0.19 -14.91
N ALA A 39 -0.70 -0.44 -13.63
CA ALA A 39 -0.52 0.56 -12.59
C ALA A 39 0.65 0.15 -11.68
N VAL A 40 1.23 1.11 -10.96
CA VAL A 40 2.24 0.84 -9.93
C VAL A 40 1.74 1.32 -8.56
N TYR A 41 2.20 0.66 -7.50
CA TYR A 41 1.89 1.07 -6.14
C TYR A 41 2.44 2.47 -5.85
N ARG A 42 1.69 3.26 -5.06
CA ARG A 42 1.97 4.68 -4.77
C ARG A 42 2.06 5.54 -6.04
N GLY A 43 1.39 5.10 -7.10
CA GLY A 43 1.18 5.82 -8.34
C GLY A 43 -0.02 6.76 -8.29
N LYS A 44 -0.22 7.57 -9.32
CA LYS A 44 -1.42 8.44 -9.39
C LYS A 44 -2.70 7.63 -9.43
N CYS A 45 -2.64 6.46 -10.04
CA CYS A 45 -3.74 5.51 -10.08
C CYS A 45 -4.11 4.92 -8.71
N SER A 46 -3.22 4.99 -7.71
CA SER A 46 -3.47 4.44 -6.38
C SER A 46 -4.19 5.41 -5.43
N GLU A 47 -4.40 6.66 -5.87
CA GLU A 47 -5.06 7.71 -5.08
C GLU A 47 -6.30 8.19 -5.84
N GLY A 48 -7.46 7.54 -5.61
CA GLY A 48 -8.76 8.07 -6.03
C GLY A 48 -9.34 7.58 -7.36
N ILE A 49 -8.78 6.54 -8.00
CA ILE A 49 -9.53 5.82 -9.04
C ILE A 49 -10.55 4.91 -8.36
N ASP A 50 -11.81 5.06 -8.77
CA ASP A 50 -12.87 4.09 -8.50
C ASP A 50 -13.35 3.50 -9.83
N PHE A 51 -13.41 2.16 -9.91
CA PHE A 51 -13.92 1.47 -11.08
C PHE A 51 -15.37 1.06 -10.82
N THR A 52 -16.30 1.94 -11.17
CA THR A 52 -17.73 1.64 -11.02
C THR A 52 -18.23 0.65 -12.07
N ASP A 53 -19.29 -0.08 -11.72
CA ASP A 53 -20.05 -0.93 -12.65
C ASP A 53 -19.21 -2.01 -13.35
N SER A 54 -19.26 -2.05 -14.68
CA SER A 54 -18.57 -3.01 -15.54
C SER A 54 -17.17 -2.53 -15.97
N ASN A 55 -16.65 -1.43 -15.39
CA ASN A 55 -15.37 -0.85 -15.79
C ASN A 55 -14.16 -1.66 -15.29
N CYS A 56 -14.32 -2.51 -14.29
CA CYS A 56 -13.28 -3.44 -13.85
C CYS A 56 -13.91 -4.64 -13.12
N ARG A 57 -13.64 -5.86 -13.58
CA ARG A 57 -14.16 -7.08 -12.92
C ARG A 57 -13.24 -7.61 -11.82
N ALA A 58 -11.94 -7.32 -11.90
CA ALA A 58 -10.96 -7.77 -10.93
C ALA A 58 -9.74 -6.85 -10.93
N VAL A 59 -9.20 -6.59 -9.75
CA VAL A 59 -7.92 -5.90 -9.57
C VAL A 59 -6.90 -6.91 -9.06
N LEU A 60 -5.82 -7.11 -9.81
CA LEU A 60 -4.73 -8.00 -9.42
C LEU A 60 -3.58 -7.19 -8.81
N ALA A 61 -3.34 -7.41 -7.52
CA ALA A 61 -2.19 -6.89 -6.80
C ALA A 61 -1.03 -7.89 -6.85
N VAL A 62 0.07 -7.52 -7.51
CA VAL A 62 1.25 -8.39 -7.62
C VAL A 62 2.29 -8.01 -6.57
N GLY A 63 2.39 -8.84 -5.53
CA GLY A 63 3.33 -8.67 -4.42
C GLY A 63 2.87 -7.69 -3.34
N ILE A 64 3.77 -7.40 -2.39
CA ILE A 64 3.54 -6.44 -1.31
C ILE A 64 4.40 -5.19 -1.56
N PRO A 65 3.82 -3.97 -1.58
CA PRO A 65 4.58 -2.75 -1.80
C PRO A 65 5.46 -2.40 -0.59
N PHE A 66 6.73 -2.81 -0.64
CA PHE A 66 7.68 -2.47 0.41
C PHE A 66 8.09 -0.99 0.37
N PRO A 67 8.35 -0.38 1.55
CA PRO A 67 8.97 0.93 1.61
C PRO A 67 10.39 0.89 1.01
N ALA A 68 10.89 2.04 0.55
CA ALA A 68 12.27 2.16 0.10
C ALA A 68 13.23 2.00 1.30
N MET A 69 13.73 0.78 1.51
CA MET A 69 14.49 0.41 2.72
C MET A 69 15.77 1.25 2.94
N TYR A 70 16.34 1.81 1.88
CA TYR A 70 17.56 2.63 1.93
C TYR A 70 17.28 4.13 2.02
N ASP A 71 16.01 4.55 2.05
CA ASP A 71 15.66 5.95 2.29
C ASP A 71 15.90 6.29 3.77
N SER A 72 16.66 7.35 4.02
CA SER A 72 17.04 7.78 5.37
C SER A 72 15.83 8.02 6.28
N LYS A 73 14.71 8.55 5.77
CA LYS A 73 13.52 8.80 6.58
C LYS A 73 12.88 7.50 7.03
N ILE A 74 12.81 6.51 6.13
CA ILE A 74 12.26 5.19 6.43
C ILE A 74 13.13 4.49 7.47
N ARG A 75 14.46 4.51 7.28
CA ARG A 75 15.40 3.90 8.22
C ARG A 75 15.29 4.51 9.62
N LEU A 76 15.33 5.83 9.72
CA LEU A 76 15.21 6.56 11.00
C LEU A 76 13.87 6.30 11.69
N LYS A 77 12.77 6.26 10.93
CA LYS A 77 11.45 5.98 11.49
C LYS A 77 11.35 4.54 12.00
N LYS A 78 11.95 3.58 11.28
CA LYS A 78 12.04 2.19 11.71
C LYS A 78 12.80 2.07 13.03
N GLU A 79 14.02 2.62 13.09
CA GLU A 79 14.86 2.63 14.30
C GLU A 79 14.13 3.25 15.51
N TYR A 80 13.46 4.39 15.32
CA TYR A 80 12.68 5.02 16.38
C TYR A 80 11.53 4.13 16.87
N ASN A 81 10.76 3.56 15.95
CA ASN A 81 9.62 2.71 16.30
C ASN A 81 10.09 1.43 17.02
N ASP A 82 11.18 0.82 16.57
CA ASP A 82 11.78 -0.37 17.19
C ASP A 82 12.19 -0.08 18.65
N GLN A 83 12.80 1.08 18.90
CA GLN A 83 13.15 1.51 20.27
C GLN A 83 11.93 1.75 21.15
N GLN A 84 10.86 2.36 20.62
CA GLN A 84 9.64 2.57 21.40
C GLN A 84 8.95 1.24 21.75
N GLN A 85 8.92 0.31 20.80
CA GLN A 85 8.33 -1.01 21.04
C GLN A 85 9.08 -1.77 22.13
N ALA A 86 10.43 -1.72 22.12
CA ALA A 86 11.24 -2.32 23.18
C ALA A 86 10.98 -1.68 24.56
N ARG A 87 10.86 -0.34 24.62
CA ARG A 87 10.52 0.37 25.87
C ARG A 87 9.15 -0.05 26.41
N MET A 88 8.14 -0.10 25.54
CA MET A 88 6.79 -0.53 25.92
C MET A 88 6.76 -1.97 26.42
N ALA A 89 7.52 -2.87 25.80
CA ALA A 89 7.64 -4.26 26.26
C ALA A 89 8.31 -4.35 27.65
N SER A 90 9.35 -3.56 27.92
CA SER A 90 10.03 -3.54 29.22
C SER A 90 9.18 -2.98 30.36
N ALA A 91 8.26 -2.06 30.06
CA ALA A 91 7.34 -1.47 31.03
C ALA A 91 6.25 -2.45 31.52
N PHE A 92 6.06 -3.59 30.86
CA PHE A 92 5.10 -4.63 31.24
C PHE A 92 5.74 -5.77 32.07
N THR A 93 6.98 -5.62 32.54
CA THR A 93 7.55 -6.61 33.46
C THR A 93 6.81 -6.53 34.80
N PRO A 94 6.07 -7.57 35.25
CA PRO A 94 5.46 -7.55 36.57
C PRO A 94 6.59 -7.43 37.58
N SER A 95 6.48 -6.45 38.49
CA SER A 95 7.37 -6.31 39.65
C SER A 95 7.56 -7.67 40.30
N GLN A 96 8.76 -8.24 40.22
CA GLN A 96 9.13 -9.40 41.01
C GLN A 96 9.07 -8.98 42.49
N ALA A 97 8.17 -9.60 43.26
CA ALA A 97 8.11 -9.42 44.70
C ALA A 97 9.47 -9.84 45.31
N PRO A 98 10.04 -9.05 46.24
CA PRO A 98 11.38 -9.32 46.77
C PRO A 98 11.37 -10.64 47.56
N ALA A 99 12.38 -11.49 47.29
CA ALA A 99 12.60 -12.73 48.02
C ALA A 99 12.80 -12.43 49.51
N GLY A 100 11.90 -12.94 50.34
CA GLY A 100 11.95 -12.79 51.79
C GLY A 100 13.27 -13.34 52.36
N SER A 101 14.01 -12.50 53.06
CA SER A 101 15.17 -12.90 53.85
C SER A 101 14.70 -13.74 55.04
N ALA A 102 14.91 -15.06 54.96
CA ALA A 102 14.75 -15.94 56.11
C ALA A 102 15.84 -15.62 57.14
N ALA A 103 15.44 -14.97 58.23
CA ALA A 103 16.25 -14.80 59.42
C ALA A 103 16.53 -16.19 60.03
N ARG A 104 17.81 -16.44 60.32
CA ARG A 104 18.29 -17.61 61.05
C ARG A 104 17.89 -17.47 62.53
N GLU A 105 17.32 -18.54 63.10
CA GLU A 105 17.43 -18.88 64.52
C GLU A 105 18.45 -20.00 64.69
#